data_AF-A0A820CKZ8-F1
#
_entry.id   AF-A0A820CKZ8-F1
#
_cell.length_a   1.000
_cell.length_b   1.000
_cell.length_c   1.000
_cell.angle_alpha   90.00
_cell.angle_beta   90.00
_cell.angle_gamma   90.00
#
_symmetry.space_group_name_H-M   'P 1'
#
loop_
_entity.id
_entity.type
_entity.pdbx_description
1 polymer ?
#
loop_
_entity_poly.entity_id
_entity_poly.type
_entity_poly.pdbx_seq_one_letter_code
_entity_poly.pdbx_strand_id
1 'polypeptide(L)'
;MFRVDSLSNNSETQTPLEEYVQEMLTKSILKAQEFCEKHLGRNSVSQREIQRCFNLIGFFWNMRYDDEINDHEIQYQSRAKQCIALALALTYYFRLPTAEDNLQRNDTQTPTREELDQLLSNIIPDFSDMIEQELERFVNTNNFVFPEGVAINQAVREHIFSIVVSIATRTPLCIIGEPGETLFFSLLITFN
;
A
#
# COMPACT_ATOMS: atom_id res chain seq x y z
N MET A 1 4.40 -44.53 2.72
CA MET A 1 3.14 -44.87 2.03
C MET A 1 2.14 -43.77 2.33
N PHE A 2 2.16 -42.69 1.56
CA PHE A 2 1.12 -41.67 1.60
C PHE A 2 0.53 -41.59 0.19
N ARG A 3 -0.76 -41.88 0.11
CA ARG A 3 -1.54 -41.92 -1.13
C ARG A 3 -1.64 -40.51 -1.70
N VAL A 4 -1.31 -40.40 -2.97
CA VAL A 4 -1.81 -39.36 -3.86
C VAL A 4 -3.20 -39.81 -4.27
N ASP A 5 -4.24 -39.15 -3.74
CA ASP A 5 -5.58 -39.24 -4.32
C ASP A 5 -5.83 -37.95 -5.11
N SER A 6 -6.00 -38.17 -6.40
CA SER A 6 -6.21 -37.20 -7.46
C SER A 6 -7.68 -36.76 -7.54
N LEU A 7 -7.85 -35.48 -7.89
CA LEU A 7 -8.97 -34.90 -8.64
C LEU A 7 -10.36 -34.93 -7.96
N SER A 8 -10.66 -33.88 -7.21
CA SER A 8 -12.01 -33.30 -7.23
C SER A 8 -12.01 -32.10 -8.17
N ASN A 9 -12.56 -32.28 -9.37
CA ASN A 9 -13.07 -31.19 -10.20
C ASN A 9 -14.13 -30.44 -9.41
N ASN A 10 -13.77 -29.31 -8.80
CA ASN A 10 -14.73 -28.27 -8.48
C ASN A 10 -14.58 -27.21 -9.56
N SER A 11 -15.53 -27.18 -10.49
CA SER A 11 -15.91 -25.93 -11.13
C SER A 11 -16.47 -25.02 -10.03
N GLU A 12 -15.59 -24.35 -9.31
CA GLU A 12 -15.94 -23.33 -8.33
C GLU A 12 -16.72 -22.25 -9.07
N THR A 13 -18.02 -22.17 -8.80
CA THR A 13 -18.79 -20.97 -9.07
C THR A 13 -18.16 -19.86 -8.24
N GLN A 14 -17.22 -19.12 -8.84
CA GLN A 14 -16.66 -17.90 -8.27
C GLN A 14 -17.82 -17.02 -7.83
N THR A 15 -17.79 -16.58 -6.59
CA THR A 15 -18.84 -15.69 -6.09
C THR A 15 -18.72 -14.35 -6.84
N PRO A 16 -19.84 -13.66 -7.15
CA PRO A 16 -19.78 -12.33 -7.77
C PRO A 16 -18.91 -11.33 -6.98
N LEU A 17 -18.76 -11.59 -5.68
CA LEU A 17 -17.90 -10.89 -4.75
C LEU A 17 -16.41 -11.03 -5.06
N GLU A 18 -15.95 -12.26 -5.29
CA GLU A 18 -14.56 -12.55 -5.64
C GLU A 18 -14.21 -11.99 -7.01
N GLU A 19 -15.14 -12.08 -7.97
CA GLU A 19 -14.97 -11.49 -9.30
C GLU A 19 -14.79 -9.97 -9.23
N TYR A 20 -15.63 -9.28 -8.45
CA TYR A 20 -15.52 -7.84 -8.23
C TYR A 20 -14.17 -7.43 -7.62
N VAL A 21 -13.70 -8.16 -6.61
CA VAL A 21 -12.39 -7.89 -5.96
C VAL A 21 -11.24 -8.15 -6.94
N GLN A 22 -11.31 -9.23 -7.72
CA GLN A 22 -10.29 -9.53 -8.74
C GLN A 22 -10.27 -8.47 -9.84
N GLU A 23 -11.43 -8.00 -10.28
CA GLU A 23 -11.55 -6.94 -11.28
C GLU A 23 -10.97 -5.63 -10.75
N MET A 24 -11.32 -5.24 -9.52
CA MET A 24 -10.79 -4.06 -8.84
C MET A 24 -9.26 -4.13 -8.71
N LEU A 25 -8.73 -5.26 -8.24
CA LEU A 25 -7.28 -5.48 -8.12
C LEU A 25 -6.59 -5.31 -9.47
N THR A 26 -7.10 -5.99 -10.50
CA THR A 26 -6.52 -5.98 -11.85
C THR A 26 -6.54 -4.58 -12.43
N LYS A 27 -7.70 -3.90 -12.40
CA LYS A 27 -7.85 -2.53 -12.92
C LYS A 27 -6.94 -1.54 -12.19
N SER A 28 -6.84 -1.64 -10.87
CA SER A 28 -6.06 -0.70 -10.07
C SER A 28 -4.55 -0.87 -10.32
N ILE A 29 -4.04 -2.11 -10.39
CA ILE A 29 -2.64 -2.38 -10.74
C ILE A 29 -2.34 -1.88 -12.15
N LEU A 30 -3.19 -2.22 -13.14
CA LEU A 30 -2.98 -1.80 -14.53
C LEU A 30 -2.96 -0.27 -14.63
N LYS A 31 -3.88 0.42 -13.96
CA LYS A 31 -3.92 1.89 -14.00
C LYS A 31 -2.72 2.54 -13.32
N ALA A 32 -2.28 2.03 -12.19
CA ALA A 32 -1.06 2.51 -11.54
C ALA A 32 0.18 2.27 -12.42
N GLN A 33 0.28 1.11 -13.07
CA GLN A 33 1.38 0.82 -13.99
C GLN A 33 1.36 1.68 -15.25
N GLU A 34 0.22 1.80 -15.91
CA GLU A 34 0.07 2.67 -17.09
C GLU A 34 0.43 4.13 -16.75
N PHE A 35 0.03 4.59 -15.56
CA PHE A 35 0.36 5.92 -15.07
C PHE A 35 1.87 6.10 -14.89
N CYS A 36 2.54 5.19 -14.18
CA CYS A 36 3.98 5.27 -13.98
C CYS A 36 4.75 5.10 -15.30
N GLU A 37 4.36 4.16 -16.18
CA GLU A 37 4.98 3.98 -17.50
C GLU A 37 4.93 5.26 -18.33
N LYS A 38 3.76 5.90 -18.36
CA LYS A 38 3.52 7.10 -19.17
C LYS A 38 4.34 8.30 -18.71
N HIS A 39 4.49 8.49 -17.40
CA HIS A 39 5.07 9.72 -16.85
C HIS A 39 6.53 9.55 -16.39
N LEU A 40 6.92 8.37 -15.91
CA LEU A 40 8.28 8.05 -15.45
C LEU A 40 9.08 7.22 -16.47
N GLY A 41 8.43 6.80 -17.56
CA GLY A 41 9.03 6.06 -18.67
C GLY A 41 8.94 4.54 -18.52
N ARG A 42 9.16 3.81 -19.63
CA ARG A 42 9.02 2.34 -19.71
C ARG A 42 9.81 1.51 -18.72
N ASN A 43 10.99 2.00 -18.33
CA ASN A 43 11.84 1.28 -17.38
C ASN A 43 11.44 1.52 -15.91
N SER A 44 10.49 2.42 -15.66
CA SER A 44 9.98 2.72 -14.32
C SER A 44 9.08 1.63 -13.77
N VAL A 45 8.48 0.82 -14.66
CA VAL A 45 7.56 -0.26 -14.30
C VAL A 45 8.12 -1.63 -14.61
N SER A 46 7.84 -2.62 -13.76
CA SER A 46 8.24 -4.00 -14.03
C SER A 46 7.31 -5.05 -13.43
N GLN A 47 7.38 -6.27 -13.93
CA GLN A 47 6.69 -7.43 -13.34
C GLN A 47 7.04 -7.64 -11.86
N ARG A 48 8.21 -7.15 -11.40
CA ARG A 48 8.59 -7.21 -9.98
C ARG A 48 7.67 -6.38 -9.09
N GLU A 49 7.14 -5.27 -9.58
CA GLU A 49 6.21 -4.43 -8.82
C GLU A 49 4.84 -5.08 -8.72
N ILE A 50 4.38 -5.74 -9.78
CA ILE A 50 3.15 -6.55 -9.74
C ILE A 50 3.31 -7.66 -8.69
N GLN A 51 4.43 -8.38 -8.71
CA GLN A 51 4.71 -9.42 -7.71
C GLN A 51 4.77 -8.83 -6.29
N ARG A 52 5.35 -7.64 -6.14
CA ARG A 52 5.38 -6.91 -4.86
C ARG A 52 3.96 -6.60 -4.38
N CYS A 53 3.05 -6.13 -5.25
CA CYS A 53 1.65 -5.91 -4.89
C CYS A 53 1.01 -7.20 -4.36
N PHE A 54 1.15 -8.33 -5.06
CA PHE A 54 0.58 -9.59 -4.60
C PHE A 54 1.14 -10.06 -3.26
N ASN A 55 2.45 -9.91 -3.06
CA ASN A 55 3.09 -10.24 -1.78
C ASN A 55 2.58 -9.35 -0.64
N LEU A 56 2.42 -8.06 -0.90
CA LEU A 56 1.90 -7.08 0.07
C LEU A 56 0.43 -7.34 0.39
N ILE A 57 -0.40 -7.64 -0.60
CA ILE A 57 -1.80 -8.01 -0.38
C ILE A 57 -1.89 -9.24 0.52
N GLY A 58 -1.12 -10.29 0.22
CA GLY A 58 -1.06 -11.49 1.06
C GLY A 58 -0.57 -11.19 2.48
N PHE A 59 0.39 -10.27 2.64
CA PHE A 59 0.85 -9.82 3.94
C PHE A 59 -0.26 -9.09 4.72
N PHE A 60 -0.89 -8.07 4.13
CA PHE A 60 -1.96 -7.31 4.77
C PHE A 60 -3.20 -8.17 5.07
N TRP A 61 -3.50 -9.13 4.19
CA TRP A 61 -4.57 -10.09 4.44
C TRP A 61 -4.35 -10.89 5.72
N ASN A 62 -3.10 -11.28 5.98
CA ASN A 62 -2.71 -12.03 7.17
C ASN A 62 -2.44 -11.15 8.39
N MET A 63 -2.22 -9.85 8.21
CA MET A 63 -2.12 -8.88 9.29
C MET A 63 -3.50 -8.78 9.97
N ARG A 64 -3.63 -9.43 11.13
CA ARG A 64 -4.83 -9.35 11.95
C ARG A 64 -4.74 -8.09 12.79
N TYR A 65 -5.55 -7.10 12.47
CA TYR A 65 -6.10 -6.26 13.53
C TYR A 65 -7.27 -7.04 14.13
N ASP A 66 -7.32 -7.16 15.45
CA ASP A 66 -8.42 -7.84 16.13
C ASP A 66 -9.75 -7.19 15.70
N ASP A 67 -10.48 -7.86 14.83
CA ASP A 67 -11.84 -7.50 14.46
C ASP A 67 -12.75 -8.63 14.93
N GLU A 68 -13.20 -8.54 16.19
CA GLU A 68 -14.48 -9.10 16.60
C GLU A 68 -15.57 -8.23 15.96
N ILE A 69 -16.47 -8.77 15.10
CA ILE A 69 -17.88 -8.35 14.81
C ILE A 69 -18.47 -9.11 13.57
N ASN A 70 -19.80 -9.12 13.49
CA ASN A 70 -20.74 -10.17 13.05
C ASN A 70 -21.26 -10.16 11.58
N ASP A 71 -20.57 -9.57 10.59
CA ASP A 71 -21.00 -9.67 9.18
C ASP A 71 -19.83 -9.94 8.21
N HIS A 72 -19.75 -11.17 7.72
CA HIS A 72 -18.57 -11.69 7.01
C HIS A 72 -18.40 -11.13 5.59
N GLU A 73 -19.47 -10.79 4.87
CA GLU A 73 -19.36 -10.41 3.44
C GLU A 73 -18.94 -8.94 3.26
N ILE A 74 -19.57 -8.02 3.99
CA ILE A 74 -19.20 -6.58 3.96
C ILE A 74 -17.77 -6.39 4.49
N GLN A 75 -17.41 -7.13 5.54
CA GLN A 75 -16.06 -7.12 6.10
C GLN A 75 -15.03 -7.67 5.10
N TYR A 76 -15.36 -8.74 4.36
CA TYR A 76 -14.46 -9.28 3.33
C TYR A 76 -14.16 -8.24 2.25
N GLN A 77 -15.17 -7.57 1.70
CA GLN A 77 -14.94 -6.54 0.66
C GLN A 77 -14.13 -5.37 1.19
N SER A 78 -14.48 -4.85 2.37
CA SER A 78 -13.79 -3.72 3.00
C SER A 78 -12.33 -4.08 3.26
N ARG A 79 -12.06 -5.27 3.79
CA ARG A 79 -10.70 -5.79 4.01
C ARG A 79 -9.93 -5.97 2.72
N ALA A 80 -10.55 -6.53 1.68
CA ALA A 80 -9.90 -6.71 0.39
C ALA A 80 -9.52 -5.35 -0.21
N LYS A 81 -10.43 -4.37 -0.19
CA LYS A 81 -10.18 -2.99 -0.61
C LYS A 81 -8.99 -2.38 0.14
N GLN A 82 -8.96 -2.48 1.46
CA GLN A 82 -7.86 -1.98 2.30
C GLN A 82 -6.52 -2.64 1.92
N CYS A 83 -6.49 -3.96 1.78
CA CYS A 83 -5.28 -4.69 1.42
C CYS A 83 -4.74 -4.25 0.05
N ILE A 84 -5.64 -4.08 -0.93
CA ILE A 84 -5.30 -3.60 -2.27
C ILE A 84 -4.78 -2.15 -2.21
N ALA A 85 -5.47 -1.28 -1.49
CA ALA A 85 -5.10 0.12 -1.34
C ALA A 85 -3.70 0.28 -0.73
N LEU A 86 -3.43 -0.39 0.39
CA LEU A 86 -2.12 -0.36 1.05
C LEU A 86 -1.00 -0.94 0.18
N ALA A 87 -1.27 -2.00 -0.58
CA ALA A 87 -0.29 -2.58 -1.49
C ALA A 87 0.05 -1.65 -2.66
N LEU A 88 -0.94 -0.98 -3.23
CA LEU A 88 -0.74 0.06 -4.25
C LEU A 88 -0.02 1.27 -3.66
N ALA A 89 -0.34 1.63 -2.41
CA ALA A 89 0.27 2.75 -1.72
C ALA A 89 1.80 2.59 -1.64
N LEU A 90 2.25 1.45 -1.13
CA LEU A 90 3.67 1.13 -0.98
C LEU A 90 4.40 0.89 -2.30
N THR A 91 3.69 0.46 -3.34
CA THR A 91 4.33 0.07 -4.61
C THR A 91 4.44 1.24 -5.58
N TYR A 92 3.43 2.13 -5.62
CA TYR A 92 3.32 3.21 -6.60
C TYR A 92 3.13 4.58 -5.95
N TYR A 93 2.20 4.71 -4.99
CA TYR A 93 1.76 6.01 -4.47
C TYR A 93 2.84 6.76 -3.67
N PHE A 94 3.42 6.15 -2.62
CA PHE A 94 4.41 6.81 -1.76
C PHE A 94 5.72 7.16 -2.47
N ARG A 95 5.93 6.65 -3.68
CA ARG A 95 7.11 6.96 -4.51
C ARG A 95 6.96 8.28 -5.25
N LEU A 96 5.73 8.78 -5.38
CA LEU A 96 5.44 9.99 -6.10
C LEU A 96 5.52 11.21 -5.17
N PRO A 97 6.10 12.32 -5.64
CA PRO A 97 6.09 13.57 -4.89
C PRO A 97 4.65 14.09 -4.72
N THR A 98 4.42 14.86 -3.66
CA THR A 98 3.22 15.68 -3.56
C THR A 98 3.30 16.86 -4.54
N ALA A 99 2.15 17.47 -4.85
CA ALA A 99 2.13 18.74 -5.58
C ALA A 99 2.98 19.83 -4.89
N GLU A 100 3.02 19.83 -3.55
CA GLU A 100 3.85 20.76 -2.77
C GLU A 100 5.35 20.48 -2.98
N ASP A 101 5.78 19.22 -2.92
CA ASP A 101 7.18 18.84 -3.18
C ASP A 101 7.65 19.33 -4.56
N ASN A 102 6.79 19.16 -5.57
CA ASN A 102 7.07 19.60 -6.94
C ASN A 102 7.18 21.13 -7.04
N LEU A 103 6.29 21.87 -6.38
CA LEU A 103 6.37 23.33 -6.31
C LEU A 103 7.67 23.80 -5.65
N GLN A 104 8.07 23.18 -4.54
CA GLN A 104 9.32 23.51 -3.85
C GLN A 104 10.55 23.24 -4.72
N ARG A 105 10.52 22.18 -5.53
CA ARG A 105 11.61 21.80 -6.45
C ARG A 105 11.59 22.53 -7.79
N ASN A 106 10.57 23.35 -8.05
CA ASN A 106 10.27 23.90 -9.38
C ASN A 106 10.21 22.82 -10.48
N ASP A 107 9.71 21.63 -10.13
CA ASP A 107 9.54 20.50 -11.05
C ASP A 107 8.09 20.43 -11.52
N THR A 108 7.89 20.66 -12.82
CA THR A 108 6.56 20.59 -13.46
C THR A 108 6.38 19.35 -14.33
N GLN A 109 7.39 18.48 -14.40
CA GLN A 109 7.38 17.31 -15.28
C GLN A 109 7.11 16.01 -14.52
N THR A 110 7.52 15.94 -13.25
CA THR A 110 7.29 14.74 -12.44
C THR A 110 5.80 14.65 -12.05
N PRO A 111 5.13 13.51 -12.30
CA PRO A 111 3.74 13.31 -11.91
C PRO A 111 3.59 13.33 -10.39
N THR A 112 2.44 13.78 -9.90
CA THR A 112 2.19 13.84 -8.44
C THR A 112 1.42 12.63 -7.94
N ARG A 113 1.49 12.38 -6.63
CA ARG A 113 0.69 11.35 -5.99
C ARG A 113 -0.80 11.66 -6.05
N GLU A 114 -1.20 12.94 -6.02
CA GLU A 114 -2.59 13.37 -6.12
C GLU A 114 -3.19 13.06 -7.50
N GLU A 115 -2.40 13.13 -8.57
CA GLU A 115 -2.83 12.69 -9.91
C GLU A 115 -3.11 11.19 -9.94
N LEU A 116 -2.27 10.39 -9.28
CA LEU A 116 -2.51 8.95 -9.14
C LEU A 116 -3.72 8.65 -8.25
N ASP A 117 -3.91 9.41 -7.17
CA ASP A 117 -5.09 9.30 -6.29
C ASP A 117 -6.40 9.53 -7.04
N GLN A 118 -6.47 10.61 -7.85
CA GLN A 118 -7.64 10.89 -8.68
C GLN A 118 -7.93 9.75 -9.66
N LEU A 119 -6.88 9.14 -10.23
CA LEU A 119 -7.04 8.01 -11.13
C LEU A 119 -7.60 6.79 -10.41
N LEU A 120 -7.04 6.44 -9.25
CA LEU A 120 -7.40 5.26 -8.47
C LEU A 120 -8.74 5.42 -7.74
N SER A 121 -9.13 6.64 -7.37
CA SER A 121 -10.41 6.96 -6.71
C SER A 121 -11.64 6.57 -7.55
N ASN A 122 -11.47 6.45 -8.88
CA ASN A 122 -12.53 5.94 -9.76
C ASN A 122 -12.80 4.43 -9.58
N ILE A 123 -11.87 3.69 -8.97
CA ILE A 123 -11.90 2.23 -8.80
C ILE A 123 -12.04 1.87 -7.32
N ILE A 124 -11.25 2.54 -6.47
CA ILE A 124 -11.26 2.42 -5.01
C ILE A 124 -11.66 3.79 -4.46
N PRO A 125 -12.95 4.00 -4.14
CA PRO A 125 -13.39 5.28 -3.56
C PRO A 125 -12.58 5.64 -2.31
N ASP A 126 -12.28 6.92 -2.15
CA ASP A 126 -11.58 7.48 -1.00
C ASP A 126 -10.21 6.81 -0.75
N PHE A 127 -9.46 6.54 -1.84
CA PHE A 127 -8.20 5.80 -1.81
C PHE A 127 -7.17 6.43 -0.86
N SER A 128 -6.90 7.73 -1.00
CA SER A 128 -5.96 8.46 -0.13
C SER A 128 -6.43 8.51 1.33
N ASP A 129 -7.70 8.83 1.58
CA ASP A 129 -8.28 8.87 2.93
C ASP A 129 -8.21 7.49 3.62
N MET A 130 -8.46 6.40 2.89
CA MET A 130 -8.34 5.04 3.40
C MET A 130 -6.91 4.73 3.81
N ILE A 131 -5.92 5.13 3.01
CA ILE A 131 -4.51 4.94 3.35
C ILE A 131 -4.16 5.75 4.59
N GLU A 132 -4.58 7.01 4.67
CA GLU A 132 -4.31 7.87 5.83
C GLU A 132 -4.87 7.25 7.12
N GLN A 133 -6.12 6.79 7.11
CA GLN A 133 -6.75 6.13 8.26
C GLN A 133 -5.99 4.86 8.69
N GLU A 134 -5.57 4.02 7.74
CA GLU A 134 -4.79 2.82 8.04
C GLU A 134 -3.39 3.15 8.57
N LEU A 135 -2.75 4.22 8.06
CA LEU A 135 -1.47 4.70 8.59
C LEU A 135 -1.60 5.23 10.01
N GLU A 136 -2.68 5.96 10.32
CA GLU A 136 -2.96 6.43 11.68
C GLU A 136 -3.25 5.27 12.63
N ARG A 137 -4.00 4.25 12.16
CA ARG A 137 -4.26 3.03 12.94
C ARG A 137 -2.99 2.23 13.19
N PHE A 138 -2.08 2.16 12.22
CA PHE A 138 -0.82 1.43 12.36
C PHE A 138 0.21 2.19 13.19
N VAL A 139 0.50 3.44 12.83
CA VAL A 139 1.53 4.31 13.42
C VAL A 139 0.90 5.19 14.51
N ASN A 140 0.67 4.58 15.67
CA ASN A 140 0.17 5.29 16.85
C ASN A 140 1.05 5.02 18.09
N THR A 141 0.82 5.81 19.15
CA THR A 141 1.58 5.74 20.42
C THR A 141 1.38 4.46 21.22
N ASN A 142 0.37 3.64 20.91
CA ASN A 142 0.21 2.33 21.53
C ASN A 142 1.16 1.31 20.89
N ASN A 143 1.48 1.46 19.60
CA ASN A 143 2.33 0.53 18.85
C ASN A 143 3.81 0.96 18.78
N PHE A 144 4.10 2.24 18.92
CA PHE A 144 5.43 2.82 18.73
C PHE A 144 5.81 3.79 19.85
N VAL A 145 7.10 3.81 20.20
CA VAL A 145 7.68 4.80 21.10
C VAL A 145 8.28 5.94 20.27
N PHE A 146 7.74 7.14 20.44
CA PHE A 146 8.20 8.33 19.74
C PHE A 146 9.09 9.18 20.66
N PRO A 147 10.27 9.65 20.19
CA PRO A 147 11.10 10.57 20.96
C PRO A 147 10.38 11.90 21.25
N GLU A 148 10.66 12.50 22.40
CA GLU A 148 10.13 13.82 22.74
C GLU A 148 10.56 14.86 21.69
N GLY A 149 9.61 15.70 21.27
CA GLY A 149 9.84 16.74 20.26
C GLY A 149 9.67 16.28 18.80
N VAL A 150 9.40 15.00 18.53
CA VAL A 150 9.12 14.51 17.17
C VAL A 150 7.65 14.70 16.83
N ALA A 151 7.36 15.52 15.83
CA ALA A 151 6.01 15.65 15.28
C ALA A 151 5.71 14.46 14.34
N ILE A 152 4.67 13.69 14.66
CA ILE A 152 4.19 12.58 13.81
C ILE A 152 3.29 13.15 12.71
N ASN A 153 3.91 13.69 11.66
CA ASN A 153 3.21 14.13 10.46
C ASN A 153 3.01 12.96 9.48
N GLN A 154 2.27 13.22 8.40
CA GLN A 154 1.98 12.22 7.38
C GLN A 154 3.23 11.57 6.79
N ALA A 155 4.25 12.36 6.44
CA ALA A 155 5.50 11.83 5.89
C ALA A 155 6.22 10.88 6.86
N VAL A 156 6.23 11.21 8.16
CA VAL A 156 6.79 10.33 9.21
C VAL A 156 6.03 9.00 9.27
N ARG A 157 4.69 9.03 9.21
CA ARG A 157 3.86 7.81 9.21
C ARG A 157 4.12 6.96 7.98
N GLU A 158 4.15 7.57 6.79
CA GLU A 158 4.45 6.88 5.53
C GLU A 158 5.83 6.20 5.57
N HIS A 159 6.85 6.89 6.10
CA HIS A 159 8.19 6.32 6.25
C HIS A 159 8.21 5.14 7.23
N ILE A 160 7.67 5.31 8.45
CA ILE A 160 7.64 4.24 9.46
C ILE A 160 6.90 3.03 8.90
N PHE A 161 5.70 3.24 8.35
CA PHE A 161 4.91 2.17 7.76
C PHE A 161 5.69 1.46 6.65
N SER A 162 6.29 2.22 5.72
CA SER A 162 7.09 1.66 4.63
C SER A 162 8.26 0.82 5.13
N ILE A 163 9.00 1.31 6.14
CA ILE A 163 10.14 0.60 6.73
C ILE A 163 9.65 -0.70 7.38
N VAL A 164 8.65 -0.64 8.25
CA VAL A 164 8.19 -1.81 9.01
C VAL A 164 7.64 -2.89 8.07
N VAL A 165 6.78 -2.52 7.11
CA VAL A 165 6.22 -3.47 6.16
C VAL A 165 7.31 -4.05 5.25
N SER A 166 8.29 -3.24 4.83
CA SER A 166 9.39 -3.72 3.98
C SER A 166 10.30 -4.70 4.71
N ILE A 167 10.58 -4.46 6.00
CA ILE A 167 11.30 -5.43 6.86
C ILE A 167 10.49 -6.72 7.00
N ALA A 168 9.20 -6.62 7.34
CA ALA A 168 8.34 -7.79 7.57
C ALA A 168 8.19 -8.66 6.30
N THR A 169 8.10 -8.02 5.13
CA THR A 169 7.96 -8.70 3.84
C THR A 169 9.30 -9.06 3.18
N ARG A 170 10.43 -8.67 3.78
CA ARG A 170 11.78 -8.77 3.19
C ARG A 170 11.86 -8.12 1.79
N THR A 171 11.10 -7.05 1.58
CA THR A 171 11.12 -6.30 0.33
C THR A 171 12.19 -5.21 0.43
N PRO A 172 13.14 -5.12 -0.51
CA PRO A 172 14.12 -4.05 -0.48
C PRO A 172 13.43 -2.69 -0.65
N LEU A 173 13.65 -1.79 0.31
CA LEU A 173 13.17 -0.42 0.30
C LEU A 173 14.35 0.53 0.18
N CYS A 174 14.26 1.51 -0.71
CA CYS A 174 15.18 2.62 -0.79
C CYS A 174 14.40 3.90 -0.50
N ILE A 175 14.70 4.55 0.62
CA ILE A 175 14.15 5.87 0.95
C ILE A 175 15.24 6.88 0.64
N ILE A 176 14.97 7.79 -0.29
CA ILE A 176 15.89 8.86 -0.70
C ILE A 176 15.22 10.17 -0.33
N GLY A 177 15.85 10.94 0.54
CA GLY A 177 15.42 12.28 0.93
C GLY A 177 16.60 13.23 0.96
N GLU A 178 16.34 14.53 0.91
CA GLU A 178 17.35 15.53 1.27
C GLU A 178 17.82 15.26 2.71
N PRO A 179 19.11 15.48 3.03
CA PRO A 179 19.60 15.29 4.39
C PRO A 179 18.81 16.18 5.36
N GLY A 180 17.92 15.55 6.13
CA GLY A 180 16.95 16.21 6.99
C GLY A 180 16.36 15.24 8.02
N GLU A 181 15.80 15.81 9.10
CA GLU A 181 15.54 15.07 10.33
C GLU A 181 14.48 13.97 10.21
N THR A 182 13.52 14.08 9.28
CA THR A 182 12.39 13.14 9.13
C THR A 182 12.82 11.70 8.86
N LEU A 183 13.81 11.48 7.98
CA LEU A 183 14.33 10.14 7.67
C LEU A 183 15.11 9.56 8.86
N PHE A 184 15.86 10.41 9.56
CA PHE A 184 16.61 10.03 10.75
C PHE A 184 15.66 9.67 11.90
N PHE A 185 14.60 10.46 12.13
CA PHE A 185 13.59 10.18 13.14
C PHE A 185 12.85 8.87 12.89
N SER A 186 12.49 8.57 11.64
CA SER A 186 11.86 7.28 11.31
C SER A 186 12.75 6.07 11.63
N LEU A 187 14.08 6.22 11.54
CA LEU A 187 15.03 5.15 11.90
C LEU A 187 15.29 5.03 13.41
N LEU A 188 15.05 6.11 14.17
CA LEU A 188 15.21 6.12 15.63
C LEU A 188 14.01 5.54 16.40
N ILE A 189 12.87 5.38 15.74
CA ILE A 189 11.65 4.88 16.38
C ILE A 189 11.79 3.38 16.67
N THR A 190 11.56 3.02 17.92
CA THR A 190 11.62 1.64 18.42
C THR A 190 10.22 1.08 18.65
N PHE A 191 10.06 -0.22 18.41
CA PHE A 191 8.85 -0.97 18.74
C PHE A 191 8.67 -1.05 20.26
N ASN A 192 7.42 -0.92 20.73
CA ASN A 192 7.06 -1.09 22.14
C ASN A 192 6.76 -2.56 22.47
#